data_AF-A0A7Y4C6B3-F1
#
_entry.id   AF-A0A7Y4C6B3-F1
#
_cell.length_a   1.000
_cell.length_b   1.000
_cell.length_c   1.000
_cell.angle_alpha   90.00
_cell.angle_beta   90.00
_cell.angle_gamma   90.00
#
_symmetry.space_group_name_H-M   'P 1'
#
loop_
_entity.id
_entity.type
_entity.pdbx_description
1 polymer ?
#
loop_
_entity_poly.entity_id
_entity_poly.type
_entity_poly.pdbx_seq_one_letter_code
_entity_poly.pdbx_strand_id
1 'polypeptide(L)'
;MINQMKQQGQQQMQQQFDGLAQRSMQQSGASPDPKNPAHTIGTMVAGSIFATLSSAKENGKSVPPQVVLQSAMNLTQQLLEQYGLNEQQLDQAMSSVFLVAMQLILDMGQGVLSEDEIKAFQMFLQKLTQDMKGQSQPMAEPQAQEM
;
A
#
# COMPACT_ATOMS: atom_id res chain seq x y z
N MET A 1 -22.36 -21.96 4.07
CA MET A 1 -22.04 -21.30 5.35
C MET A 1 -20.54 -21.16 5.64
N ILE A 2 -19.67 -22.10 5.25
CA ILE A 2 -18.21 -22.01 5.50
C ILE A 2 -17.55 -20.78 4.82
N ASN A 3 -17.99 -20.41 3.61
CA ASN A 3 -17.46 -19.26 2.89
C ASN A 3 -17.84 -17.90 3.51
N GLN A 4 -18.90 -17.85 4.31
CA GLN A 4 -19.40 -16.62 4.93
C GLN A 4 -18.62 -16.33 6.22
N MET A 5 -18.32 -17.36 7.03
CA MET A 5 -17.47 -17.23 8.22
C MET A 5 -16.02 -16.87 7.87
N LYS A 6 -15.44 -17.43 6.79
CA LYS A 6 -14.08 -17.05 6.34
C LYS A 6 -13.99 -15.58 5.93
N GLN A 7 -14.98 -15.07 5.21
CA GLN A 7 -15.03 -13.66 4.83
C GLN A 7 -15.22 -12.74 6.04
N GLN A 8 -16.06 -13.13 6.99
CA GLN A 8 -16.29 -12.36 8.21
C GLN A 8 -15.05 -12.32 9.11
N GLY A 9 -14.30 -13.43 9.21
CA GLY A 9 -13.02 -13.48 9.93
C GLY A 9 -11.91 -12.65 9.26
N GLN A 10 -11.86 -12.62 7.92
CA GLN A 10 -10.93 -11.75 7.19
C GLN A 10 -11.24 -10.27 7.37
N GLN A 11 -12.51 -9.88 7.32
CA GLN A 11 -12.92 -8.48 7.58
C GLN A 11 -12.60 -8.04 9.00
N GLN A 12 -12.81 -8.89 10.01
CA GLN A 12 -12.42 -8.58 11.38
C GLN A 12 -10.91 -8.43 11.55
N MET A 13 -10.11 -9.29 10.91
CA MET A 13 -8.65 -9.15 10.94
C MET A 13 -8.20 -7.87 10.26
N GLN A 14 -8.82 -7.51 9.14
CA GLN A 14 -8.54 -6.26 8.45
C GLN A 14 -8.85 -5.05 9.32
N GLN A 15 -10.03 -4.98 9.93
CA GLN A 15 -10.38 -3.85 10.80
C GLN A 15 -9.46 -3.73 12.02
N GLN A 16 -9.06 -4.86 12.61
CA GLN A 16 -8.06 -4.85 13.69
C GLN A 16 -6.69 -4.36 13.21
N PHE A 17 -6.25 -4.84 12.04
CA PHE A 17 -4.97 -4.45 11.47
C PHE A 17 -4.94 -2.96 11.10
N ASP A 18 -6.00 -2.45 10.46
CA ASP A 18 -6.20 -1.03 10.17
C ASP A 18 -6.14 -0.19 11.45
N GLY A 19 -6.84 -0.61 12.51
CA GLY A 19 -6.84 0.09 13.79
C GLY A 19 -5.46 0.12 14.46
N LEU A 20 -4.70 -0.98 14.40
CA LEU A 20 -3.35 -1.05 14.94
C LEU A 20 -2.37 -0.20 14.11
N ALA A 21 -2.47 -0.23 12.79
CA ALA A 21 -1.63 0.56 11.91
C ALA A 21 -1.90 2.06 12.07
N GLN A 22 -3.17 2.49 12.10
CA GLN A 22 -3.50 3.88 12.44
C GLN A 22 -2.90 4.31 13.78
N ARG A 23 -3.00 3.45 14.80
CA ARG A 23 -2.46 3.76 16.13
C ARG A 23 -0.94 3.87 16.09
N SER A 24 -0.26 2.97 15.38
CA SER A 24 1.18 3.01 15.18
C SER A 24 1.61 4.30 14.48
N MET A 25 0.84 4.74 13.48
CA MET A 25 1.08 5.99 12.77
C MET A 25 0.92 7.21 13.69
N GLN A 26 -0.14 7.25 14.49
CA GLN A 26 -0.34 8.31 15.49
C GLN A 26 0.78 8.34 16.54
N GLN A 27 1.32 7.17 16.90
CA GLN A 27 2.42 7.06 17.85
C GLN A 27 3.78 7.47 17.26
N SER A 28 3.98 7.34 15.95
CA SER A 28 5.26 7.73 15.33
C SER A 28 5.47 9.24 15.32
N GLY A 29 4.40 10.03 15.47
CA GLY A 29 4.47 11.50 15.47
C GLY A 29 4.93 12.10 14.15
N ALA A 30 5.04 11.30 13.09
CA ALA A 30 5.44 11.77 11.77
C ALA A 30 4.38 12.74 11.23
N SER A 31 4.83 13.93 10.85
CA SER A 31 4.02 14.91 10.12
C SER A 31 4.40 14.85 8.65
N PRO A 32 3.45 14.79 7.70
CA PRO A 32 3.82 14.72 6.30
C PRO A 32 4.50 16.00 5.84
N ASP A 33 5.60 15.88 5.08
CA ASP A 33 6.29 17.03 4.51
C ASP A 33 5.46 17.55 3.32
N PRO A 34 4.95 18.81 3.35
CA PRO A 34 4.17 19.37 2.26
C PRO A 34 4.96 19.51 0.96
N LYS A 35 6.29 19.47 0.98
CA LYS A 35 7.15 19.50 -0.21
C LYS A 35 7.25 18.16 -0.92
N ASN A 36 7.01 17.07 -0.20
CA ASN A 36 7.00 15.72 -0.77
C ASN A 36 5.94 14.85 -0.07
N PRO A 37 4.64 15.18 -0.27
CA PRO A 37 3.55 14.52 0.43
C PRO A 37 3.48 13.04 0.05
N ALA A 38 3.76 12.70 -1.21
CA ALA A 38 3.72 11.32 -1.67
C ALA A 38 4.73 10.42 -0.94
N HIS A 39 5.97 10.88 -0.84
CA HIS A 39 7.02 10.12 -0.15
C HIS A 39 6.78 10.05 1.36
N THR A 40 6.36 11.16 1.97
CA THR A 40 6.18 11.20 3.44
C THR A 40 4.97 10.39 3.88
N ILE A 41 3.83 10.53 3.20
CA ILE A 41 2.64 9.71 3.43
C ILE A 41 3.00 8.23 3.18
N GLY A 42 3.74 7.93 2.11
CA GLY A 42 4.15 6.55 1.79
C GLY A 42 5.01 5.95 2.90
N THR A 43 5.93 6.74 3.45
CA THR A 43 6.77 6.34 4.59
C THR A 43 5.97 6.11 5.86
N MET A 44 4.98 6.97 6.14
CA MET A 44 4.10 6.83 7.30
C MET A 44 3.25 5.56 7.21
N VAL A 45 2.64 5.31 6.04
CA VAL A 45 1.89 4.08 5.77
C VAL A 45 2.80 2.87 5.92
N ALA A 46 3.96 2.87 5.26
CA ALA A 46 4.91 1.76 5.35
C ALA A 46 5.32 1.45 6.78
N GLY A 47 5.73 2.47 7.54
CA GLY A 47 6.15 2.33 8.93
C GLY A 47 5.04 1.77 9.81
N SER A 48 3.81 2.27 9.66
CA SER A 48 2.66 1.80 10.43
C SER A 48 2.29 0.34 10.15
N ILE A 49 2.31 -0.04 8.86
CA ILE A 49 1.99 -1.38 8.39
C ILE A 49 3.06 -2.35 8.89
N PHE A 50 4.33 -1.99 8.72
CA PHE A 50 5.47 -2.78 9.15
C PHE A 50 5.51 -2.97 10.66
N ALA A 51 5.32 -1.90 11.44
CA ALA A 51 5.26 -1.99 12.90
C ALA A 51 4.12 -2.90 13.37
N THR A 52 2.96 -2.82 12.70
CA THR A 52 1.82 -3.70 13.00
C THR A 52 2.10 -5.15 12.63
N LEU A 53 2.70 -5.40 11.47
CA LEU A 53 3.12 -6.73 11.01
C LEU A 53 4.17 -7.35 11.93
N SER A 54 5.18 -6.57 12.31
CA SER A 54 6.23 -6.97 13.23
C SER A 54 5.63 -7.34 14.59
N SER A 55 4.77 -6.47 15.15
CA SER A 55 4.07 -6.75 16.40
C SER A 55 3.16 -8.00 16.31
N ALA A 56 2.44 -8.18 15.20
CA ALA A 56 1.64 -9.37 14.98
C ALA A 56 2.50 -10.64 14.97
N LYS A 57 3.64 -10.63 14.27
CA LYS A 57 4.60 -11.74 14.27
C LYS A 57 5.20 -12.02 15.64
N GLU A 58 5.56 -10.98 16.40
CA GLU A 58 6.03 -11.13 17.79
C GLU A 58 4.98 -11.82 18.68
N ASN A 59 3.69 -11.56 18.42
CA ASN A 59 2.57 -12.20 19.11
C ASN A 59 2.20 -13.58 18.51
N GLY A 60 3.00 -14.12 17.59
CA GLY A 60 2.76 -15.40 16.93
C GLY A 60 1.56 -15.39 15.96
N LYS A 61 1.07 -14.20 15.56
CA LYS A 61 -0.01 -14.05 14.59
C LYS A 61 0.55 -13.82 13.19
N SER A 62 0.10 -14.63 12.23
CA SER A 62 0.38 -14.41 10.81
C SER A 62 -0.75 -13.59 10.19
N VAL A 63 -0.39 -12.47 9.55
CA VAL A 63 -1.35 -11.61 8.86
C VAL A 63 -1.34 -11.96 7.38
N PRO A 64 -2.48 -12.22 6.74
CA PRO A 64 -2.50 -12.51 5.31
C PRO A 64 -2.00 -11.30 4.50
N PRO A 65 -1.19 -11.49 3.45
CA PRO A 65 -0.71 -10.38 2.63
C PRO A 65 -1.85 -9.59 1.97
N GLN A 66 -3.01 -10.22 1.71
CA GLN A 66 -4.20 -9.50 1.23
C GLN A 66 -4.73 -8.48 2.26
N VAL A 67 -4.68 -8.82 3.56
CA VAL A 67 -5.10 -7.91 4.62
C VAL A 67 -4.14 -6.74 4.68
N VAL A 68 -2.83 -7.01 4.63
CA VAL A 68 -1.78 -5.97 4.63
C VAL A 68 -1.94 -5.02 3.44
N LEU A 69 -2.10 -5.56 2.23
CA LEU A 69 -2.29 -4.80 1.00
C LEU A 69 -3.51 -3.88 1.08
N GLN A 70 -4.66 -4.41 1.48
CA GLN A 70 -5.87 -3.60 1.58
C GLN A 70 -5.76 -2.55 2.69
N SER A 71 -5.12 -2.89 3.80
CA SER A 71 -4.92 -1.95 4.91
C SER A 71 -4.01 -0.80 4.50
N ALA A 72 -2.91 -1.10 3.80
CA ALA A 72 -2.02 -0.07 3.26
C ALA A 72 -2.74 0.84 2.25
N MET A 73 -3.64 0.29 1.44
CA MET A 73 -4.47 1.04 0.49
C MET A 73 -5.45 1.96 1.23
N ASN A 74 -6.18 1.43 2.20
CA ASN A 74 -7.13 2.18 3.03
C ASN A 74 -6.44 3.34 3.76
N LEU A 75 -5.29 3.09 4.40
CA LEU A 75 -4.53 4.13 5.10
C LEU A 75 -4.02 5.20 4.13
N THR A 76 -3.52 4.78 2.96
CA THR A 76 -3.08 5.71 1.92
C THR A 76 -4.22 6.61 1.47
N GLN A 77 -5.38 6.02 1.17
CA GLN A 77 -6.58 6.76 0.77
C GLN A 77 -7.02 7.75 1.85
N GLN A 78 -7.17 7.28 3.10
CA GLN A 78 -7.57 8.13 4.22
C GLN A 78 -6.62 9.30 4.46
N LEU A 79 -5.32 9.09 4.30
CA LEU A 79 -4.34 10.17 4.42
C LEU A 79 -4.46 11.15 3.26
N LEU A 80 -4.60 10.68 2.03
CA LEU A 80 -4.75 11.57 0.86
C LEU A 80 -6.05 12.37 0.89
N GLU A 81 -7.14 11.78 1.37
CA GLU A 81 -8.42 12.48 1.60
C GLU A 81 -8.28 13.60 2.64
N GLN A 82 -7.50 13.37 3.71
CA GLN A 82 -7.20 14.41 4.71
C GLN A 82 -6.41 15.60 4.14
N TYR A 83 -5.70 15.41 3.02
CA TYR A 83 -4.97 16.47 2.33
C TYR A 83 -5.83 17.29 1.36
N GLY A 84 -7.11 16.95 1.19
CA GLY A 84 -8.05 17.73 0.37
C GLY A 84 -7.75 17.68 -1.13
N LEU A 85 -7.05 16.64 -1.59
CA LEU A 85 -6.79 16.42 -3.01
C LEU A 85 -8.09 16.10 -3.75
N ASN A 86 -8.24 16.62 -4.97
CA ASN A 86 -9.37 16.26 -5.83
C ASN A 86 -9.21 14.84 -6.39
N GLU A 87 -10.29 14.20 -6.86
CA GLU A 87 -10.31 12.80 -7.29
C GLU A 87 -9.19 12.45 -8.30
N GLN A 88 -8.88 13.35 -9.24
CA GLN A 88 -7.81 13.14 -10.22
C GLN A 88 -6.40 13.16 -9.59
N GLN A 89 -6.16 14.07 -8.65
CA GLN A 89 -4.88 14.13 -7.92
C GLN A 89 -4.77 12.99 -6.92
N LEU A 90 -5.90 12.55 -6.35
CA LEU A 90 -5.96 11.46 -5.40
C LEU A 90 -5.57 10.15 -6.07
N ASP A 91 -6.04 9.86 -7.29
CA ASP A 91 -5.66 8.65 -8.03
C ASP A 91 -4.16 8.62 -8.39
N GLN A 92 -3.61 9.74 -8.90
CA GLN A 92 -2.18 9.86 -9.20
C GLN A 92 -1.30 9.79 -7.94
N ALA A 93 -1.70 10.47 -6.87
CA ALA A 93 -0.97 10.48 -5.61
C ALA A 93 -1.09 9.13 -4.91
N MET A 94 -2.24 8.48 -4.95
CA MET A 94 -2.47 7.15 -4.36
C MET A 94 -1.51 6.14 -4.93
N SER A 95 -1.42 6.07 -6.26
CA SER A 95 -0.49 5.15 -6.93
C SER A 95 0.96 5.43 -6.54
N SER A 96 1.37 6.70 -6.49
CA SER A 96 2.74 7.11 -6.13
C SER A 96 3.08 6.81 -4.66
N VAL A 97 2.19 7.18 -3.75
CA VAL A 97 2.31 6.95 -2.30
C VAL A 97 2.36 5.46 -2.00
N PHE A 98 1.41 4.71 -2.57
CA PHE A 98 1.30 3.29 -2.34
C PHE A 98 2.53 2.54 -2.87
N LEU A 99 3.07 2.96 -4.01
CA LEU A 99 4.29 2.39 -4.57
C LEU A 99 5.49 2.61 -3.64
N VAL A 100 5.67 3.84 -3.14
CA VAL A 100 6.70 4.14 -2.12
C VAL A 100 6.47 3.31 -0.85
N ALA A 101 5.22 3.24 -0.36
CA ALA A 101 4.90 2.53 0.85
C ALA A 101 5.22 1.03 0.75
N MET A 102 4.81 0.39 -0.35
CA MET A 102 5.08 -1.03 -0.62
C MET A 102 6.57 -1.30 -0.81
N GLN A 103 7.29 -0.41 -1.50
CA GLN A 103 8.74 -0.53 -1.66
C GLN A 103 9.43 -0.54 -0.30
N LEU A 104 9.05 0.39 0.59
CA LEU A 104 9.57 0.47 1.95
C LEU A 104 9.16 -0.74 2.79
N ILE A 105 7.92 -1.22 2.69
CA ILE A 105 7.48 -2.44 3.38
C ILE A 105 8.28 -3.65 2.92
N LEU A 106 8.58 -3.78 1.63
CA LEU A 106 9.42 -4.85 1.12
C LEU A 106 10.86 -4.74 1.61
N ASP A 107 11.42 -3.53 1.64
CA ASP A 107 12.78 -3.25 2.10
C ASP A 107 12.93 -3.54 3.60
N MET A 108 12.07 -2.94 4.43
CA MET A 108 12.03 -3.18 5.88
C MET A 108 11.58 -4.61 6.22
N GLY A 109 10.72 -5.18 5.36
CA GLY A 109 10.16 -6.52 5.49
C GLY A 109 11.12 -7.64 5.16
N GLN A 110 12.33 -7.37 4.65
CA GLN A 110 13.32 -8.43 4.45
C GLN A 110 13.67 -9.09 5.79
N GLY A 111 13.30 -10.37 5.94
CA GLY A 111 13.47 -11.14 7.19
C GLY A 111 12.26 -11.12 8.13
N VAL A 112 11.33 -10.18 7.96
CA VAL A 112 10.04 -10.16 8.67
C VAL A 112 8.93 -10.75 7.81
N LEU A 113 8.91 -10.53 6.51
CA LEU A 113 7.92 -11.07 5.58
C LEU A 113 8.36 -12.44 5.04
N SER A 114 7.37 -13.31 4.82
CA SER A 114 7.57 -14.63 4.21
C SER A 114 7.70 -14.51 2.68
N GLU A 115 8.30 -15.50 2.01
CA GLU A 115 8.48 -15.47 0.56
C GLU A 115 7.15 -15.29 -0.22
N ASP A 116 6.08 -15.93 0.25
CA ASP A 116 4.74 -15.78 -0.33
C ASP A 116 4.20 -14.34 -0.17
N GLU A 117 4.45 -13.70 0.96
CA GLU A 117 4.04 -12.31 1.21
C GLU A 117 4.81 -11.38 0.27
N ILE A 118 6.13 -11.54 0.21
CA ILE A 118 7.03 -10.78 -0.67
C ILE A 118 6.60 -10.92 -2.14
N LYS A 119 6.27 -12.14 -2.59
CA LYS A 119 5.77 -12.37 -3.96
C LYS A 119 4.40 -11.71 -4.20
N ALA A 120 3.48 -11.78 -3.25
CA ALA A 120 2.18 -11.14 -3.37
C ALA A 120 2.30 -9.61 -3.49
N PHE A 121 3.15 -8.99 -2.66
CA PHE A 121 3.43 -7.55 -2.73
C PHE A 121 4.12 -7.16 -4.04
N GLN A 122 5.11 -7.92 -4.50
CA GLN A 122 5.79 -7.69 -5.78
C GLN A 122 4.84 -7.82 -6.97
N MET A 123 3.98 -8.84 -6.99
CA MET A 123 3.00 -9.03 -8.05
C MET A 123 2.00 -7.87 -8.11
N PHE A 124 1.57 -7.39 -6.94
CA PHE A 124 0.69 -6.23 -6.86
C PHE A 124 1.38 -4.95 -7.34
N LEU A 125 2.63 -4.70 -6.90
CA LEU A 125 3.45 -3.59 -7.38
C LEU A 125 3.65 -3.62 -8.89
N GLN A 126 3.95 -4.79 -9.47
CA GLN A 126 4.05 -4.95 -10.93
C GLN A 126 2.75 -4.56 -11.62
N LYS A 127 1.61 -5.02 -11.10
CA LYS A 127 0.29 -4.70 -11.67
C LYS A 127 0.00 -3.20 -11.59
N LEU A 128 0.24 -2.56 -10.45
CA LEU A 128 0.07 -1.11 -10.27
C LEU A 128 0.96 -0.32 -11.25
N THR A 129 2.23 -0.74 -11.38
CA THR A 129 3.18 -0.10 -12.30
C THR A 129 2.77 -0.32 -13.76
N GLN A 130 2.17 -1.46 -14.09
CA GLN A 130 1.61 -1.74 -15.41
C GLN A 130 0.37 -0.88 -15.70
N ASP A 131 -0.53 -0.69 -14.74
CA ASP A 131 -1.69 0.22 -14.88
C ASP A 131 -1.23 1.67 -15.12
N MET A 132 -0.21 2.15 -14.39
CA MET A 132 0.37 3.48 -14.63
C MET A 132 1.08 3.58 -15.99
N LYS A 133 1.79 2.52 -16.42
CA LYS A 133 2.42 2.47 -17.75
C LYS A 133 1.41 2.35 -18.89
N GLY A 134 0.26 1.70 -18.65
CA GLY A 134 -0.84 1.58 -19.61
C GLY A 134 -1.50 2.93 -19.93
N GLN A 135 -1.52 3.86 -18.98
CA GLN A 135 -1.92 5.25 -19.24
C GLN A 135 -0.81 6.10 -19.90
N SER A 136 0.43 5.62 -19.89
CA SER A 136 1.61 6.30 -20.43
C SER A 136 2.00 5.84 -21.84
N GLN A 137 1.16 5.08 -22.54
CA GLN A 137 1.33 4.81 -23.97
C GLN A 137 0.45 5.73 -24.83
N PRO A 138 0.93 6.93 -25.21
CA PRO A 138 0.82 7.37 -26.57
C PRO A 138 1.93 6.72 -27.41
N MET A 139 1.53 6.13 -28.53
CA MET A 139 2.33 5.82 -29.73
C MET A 139 3.31 4.64 -29.69
N ALA A 140 2.95 3.64 -30.51
CA ALA A 140 3.73 3.42 -31.71
C ALA A 140 2.76 3.43 -32.91
N GLU A 141 2.42 4.61 -33.41
CA GLU A 141 2.23 4.76 -34.85
C GLU A 141 3.61 4.51 -35.47
N PRO A 142 3.81 3.48 -36.32
CA PRO A 142 4.81 3.59 -37.33
C PRO A 142 4.28 4.61 -38.34
N GLN A 143 4.57 5.89 -38.12
CA GLN A 143 4.79 6.80 -39.22
C GLN A 143 5.99 6.26 -39.99
N ALA A 144 5.72 5.36 -40.94
CA ALA A 144 6.59 5.24 -42.10
C ALA A 144 6.35 6.50 -42.93
N GLN A 145 7.06 7.57 -42.56
CA GLN A 145 7.49 8.54 -43.55
C GLN A 145 8.50 7.87 -44.47
N GLU A 146 8.59 8.43 -45.68
CA GLU A 146 9.75 8.47 -46.58
C GLU A 146 9.62 7.68 -47.90
N MET A 147 9.34 8.49 -48.95
CA MET A 147 9.45 8.33 -50.41
C MET A 147 8.20 7.94 -51.21
#